data_AF-A0A449AW71-F1
#
_entry.id   AF-A0A449AW71-F1
#
_cell.length_a   1.000
_cell.length_b   1.000
_cell.length_c   1.000
_cell.angle_alpha   90.00
_cell.angle_beta   90.00
_cell.angle_gamma   90.00
#
_symmetry.space_group_name_H-M   'P 1'
#
loop_
_entity.id
_entity.type
_entity.pdbx_description
1 polymer ?
#
loop_
_entity_poly.entity_id
_entity_poly.type
_entity_poly.pdbx_seq_one_letter_code
_entity_poly.pdbx_strand_id
1 'polypeptide(L)'
;MQLKVSESPYLLKYFKYQSIKRFLLSLVFLVFFIGFLGSAIWIVLSKTSLSAKDLSKYYKTYNTLAILFFAAAIAFFSLYLTIQIYDFLYFQKNFKNKKMSWKEKKIPFFVFFSSILSFVFKNKYLYNSLVVHTEEETFKIELYNFEEHFKIISSPRLDYLYNRYIKVSIMDIALSGMLLALFTIITLLTKYTIFKFLTINFEYIFAIVYAFLFRYLKGAILAFVSDALSLIIFGKIAFWYWAYAVVPIFIVIFSSAAFELYKRNKNIMVIMSNITLFTILLLLEFLFYKKISGSKASSFAISEFFGFKRLPNIVGHILFIVFLCVGFVILFLSFYYFSLPSNNSLQKEKKTKISTFIFIFSLVFSIVVISRWIWGPYAWISYSEYIGRIRSKSYATDLDWYFGLMMLIALKSFLALPVYVFLTWALLPALKFAKKRYLDQNIWLKY
;
A
#
# COMPACT_ATOMS: atom_id res chain seq x y z
N MET A 1 0.70 47.59 5.66
CA MET A 1 2.19 47.49 5.76
C MET A 1 2.75 46.61 4.63
N GLN A 2 3.96 46.89 4.14
CA GLN A 2 4.69 45.98 3.23
C GLN A 2 5.77 45.25 4.02
N LEU A 3 5.70 43.92 4.07
CA LEU A 3 6.68 43.09 4.78
C LEU A 3 7.41 42.21 3.77
N LYS A 4 8.73 42.34 3.65
CA LYS A 4 9.48 41.36 2.88
C LYS A 4 9.56 40.05 3.67
N VAL A 5 9.27 38.94 3.01
CA VAL A 5 9.35 37.60 3.61
C VAL A 5 10.76 37.27 4.08
N SER A 6 11.78 37.77 3.39
CA SER A 6 13.18 37.62 3.78
C SER A 6 13.54 38.36 5.08
N GLU A 7 12.84 39.44 5.41
CA GLU A 7 13.08 40.27 6.59
C GLU A 7 12.36 39.72 7.83
N SER A 8 11.36 38.84 7.66
CA SER A 8 10.63 38.19 8.75
C SER A 8 10.92 36.68 8.81
N PRO A 9 11.64 36.18 9.83
CA PRO A 9 11.94 34.75 9.96
C PRO A 9 10.66 33.90 10.08
N TYR A 10 9.60 34.46 10.66
CA TYR A 10 8.31 33.79 10.80
C TYR A 10 7.63 33.59 9.44
N LEU A 11 7.54 34.65 8.62
CA LEU A 11 6.98 34.57 7.27
C LEU A 11 7.79 33.61 6.39
N LEU A 12 9.12 33.69 6.46
CA LEU A 12 10.00 32.79 5.71
C LEU A 12 9.74 31.32 6.08
N LYS A 13 9.63 31.02 7.37
CA LYS A 13 9.32 29.67 7.87
C LYS A 13 7.95 29.19 7.39
N TYR A 14 6.94 30.05 7.43
CA TYR A 14 5.58 29.74 6.95
C TYR A 14 5.56 29.40 5.45
N PHE A 15 6.11 30.27 4.60
CA PHE A 15 6.13 30.05 3.15
C PHE A 15 6.97 28.84 2.74
N LYS A 16 8.11 28.59 3.41
CA LYS A 16 8.91 27.37 3.22
C LYS A 16 8.11 26.12 3.57
N TYR A 17 7.44 26.12 4.73
CA TYR A 17 6.62 24.99 5.15
C TYR A 17 5.49 24.69 4.16
N GLN A 18 4.76 25.71 3.69
CA GLN A 18 3.69 25.54 2.71
C GLN A 18 4.20 25.02 1.37
N SER A 19 5.35 25.51 0.88
CA SER A 19 5.90 24.99 -0.37
C SER A 19 6.45 23.58 -0.24
N ILE A 20 7.07 23.20 0.89
CA ILE A 20 7.50 21.81 1.11
C ILE A 20 6.28 20.88 1.09
N LYS A 21 5.19 21.26 1.77
CA LYS A 21 3.94 20.49 1.79
C LYS A 21 3.38 20.28 0.38
N ARG A 22 3.26 21.34 -0.41
CA ARG A 22 2.75 21.30 -1.79
C ARG A 22 3.68 20.53 -2.72
N PHE A 23 4.99 20.71 -2.57
CA PHE A 23 6.03 19.97 -3.29
C PHE A 23 5.94 18.46 -3.02
N LEU A 24 5.83 18.04 -1.76
CA LEU A 24 5.71 16.61 -1.43
C LEU A 24 4.41 16.02 -1.99
N LEU A 25 3.31 16.75 -1.89
CA LEU A 25 2.02 16.29 -2.41
C LEU A 25 2.04 16.19 -3.95
N SER A 26 2.61 17.17 -4.66
CA SER A 26 2.76 17.11 -6.11
C SER A 26 3.74 16.03 -6.55
N LEU A 27 4.83 15.81 -5.82
CA LEU A 27 5.78 14.72 -6.06
C LEU A 27 5.08 13.35 -5.95
N VAL A 28 4.26 13.13 -4.91
CA VAL A 28 3.51 11.89 -4.74
C VAL A 28 2.58 11.64 -5.92
N PHE A 29 1.80 12.64 -6.36
CA PHE A 29 0.92 12.49 -7.52
C PHE A 29 1.68 12.31 -8.83
N LEU A 30 2.85 12.94 -8.98
CA LEU A 30 3.73 12.74 -10.13
C LEU A 30 4.26 11.31 -10.18
N VAL A 31 4.71 10.75 -9.05
CA VAL A 31 5.19 9.36 -8.96
C VAL A 31 4.06 8.39 -9.30
N PHE A 32 2.84 8.61 -8.78
CA PHE A 32 1.69 7.79 -9.16
C PHE A 32 1.36 7.92 -10.65
N PHE A 33 1.33 9.14 -11.20
CA PHE A 33 1.13 9.36 -12.62
C PHE A 33 2.14 8.56 -13.47
N ILE A 34 3.44 8.69 -13.18
CA ILE A 34 4.50 7.97 -13.90
C ILE A 34 4.32 6.45 -13.74
N GLY A 35 3.99 5.97 -12.54
CA GLY A 35 3.76 4.55 -12.28
C GLY A 35 2.56 3.97 -13.05
N PHE A 36 1.42 4.67 -13.06
CA PHE A 36 0.23 4.26 -13.79
C PHE A 36 0.43 4.36 -15.31
N LEU A 37 1.07 5.43 -15.79
CA LEU A 37 1.38 5.62 -17.21
C LEU A 37 2.39 4.57 -17.70
N GLY A 38 3.45 4.33 -16.94
CA GLY A 38 4.44 3.29 -17.24
C GLY A 38 3.82 1.89 -17.27
N SER A 39 2.92 1.59 -16.35
CA SER A 39 2.15 0.35 -16.36
C SER A 39 1.25 0.24 -17.60
N ALA A 40 0.54 1.31 -17.98
CA ALA A 40 -0.29 1.33 -19.19
C ALA A 40 0.54 1.11 -20.46
N ILE A 41 1.68 1.81 -20.59
CA ILE A 41 2.60 1.66 -21.72
C ILE A 41 3.16 0.23 -21.76
N TRP A 42 3.60 -0.30 -20.62
CA TRP A 42 4.12 -1.66 -20.53
C TRP A 42 3.07 -2.70 -20.95
N ILE A 43 1.80 -2.53 -20.53
CA ILE A 43 0.69 -3.39 -20.97
C ILE A 43 0.51 -3.31 -22.49
N VAL A 44 0.56 -2.12 -23.09
CA VAL A 44 0.44 -1.92 -24.55
C VAL A 44 1.63 -2.52 -25.31
N LEU A 45 2.85 -2.40 -24.78
CA LEU A 45 4.05 -3.00 -25.38
C LEU A 45 4.09 -4.52 -25.21
N SER A 46 3.65 -5.04 -24.06
CA SER A 46 3.58 -6.48 -23.84
C SER A 46 2.63 -7.16 -24.83
N LYS A 47 1.59 -6.45 -25.27
CA LYS A 47 0.66 -6.89 -26.32
C LYS A 47 1.37 -7.21 -27.64
N THR A 48 2.40 -6.45 -28.04
CA THR A 48 3.11 -6.68 -29.32
C THR A 48 4.05 -7.88 -29.26
N SER A 49 4.38 -8.36 -28.06
CA SER A 49 5.26 -9.52 -27.86
C SER A 49 4.53 -10.87 -27.86
N LEU A 50 3.20 -10.88 -27.87
CA LEU A 50 2.37 -12.09 -27.80
C LEU A 50 2.11 -12.69 -29.19
N SER A 51 2.00 -14.03 -29.24
CA SER A 51 1.58 -14.73 -30.46
C SER A 51 0.15 -14.33 -30.85
N ALA A 52 -0.17 -14.34 -32.16
CA ALA A 52 -1.51 -13.97 -32.65
C ALA A 52 -2.64 -14.79 -32.01
N LYS A 53 -2.36 -16.04 -31.63
CA LYS A 53 -3.31 -16.97 -30.99
C LYS A 53 -3.58 -16.62 -29.52
N ASP A 54 -2.55 -16.18 -28.79
CA ASP A 54 -2.71 -15.73 -27.39
C ASP A 54 -3.30 -14.33 -27.33
N LEU A 55 -2.98 -13.49 -28.31
CA LEU A 55 -3.48 -12.14 -28.42
C LEU A 55 -5.01 -12.12 -28.42
N SER A 56 -5.67 -12.94 -29.24
CA SER A 56 -7.14 -12.97 -29.36
C SER A 56 -7.84 -13.34 -28.06
N LYS A 57 -7.23 -14.23 -27.26
CA LYS A 57 -7.77 -14.72 -25.99
C LYS A 57 -7.72 -13.68 -24.88
N TYR A 58 -6.64 -12.90 -24.82
CA TYR A 58 -6.42 -11.93 -23.74
C TYR A 58 -6.66 -10.47 -24.16
N TYR A 59 -6.95 -10.21 -25.43
CA TYR A 59 -7.10 -8.88 -26.02
C TYR A 59 -7.98 -7.94 -25.18
N LYS A 60 -9.16 -8.45 -24.78
CA LYS A 60 -10.14 -7.67 -24.02
C LYS A 60 -9.57 -7.28 -22.65
N THR A 61 -8.96 -8.22 -21.93
CA THR A 61 -8.37 -7.99 -20.60
C THR A 61 -7.21 -6.99 -20.66
N TYR A 62 -6.28 -7.14 -21.61
CA TYR A 62 -5.17 -6.19 -21.79
C TYR A 62 -5.68 -4.78 -22.09
N ASN A 63 -6.66 -4.65 -22.99
CA ASN A 63 -7.24 -3.35 -23.30
C ASN A 63 -7.98 -2.73 -22.10
N THR A 64 -8.77 -3.52 -21.36
CA THR A 64 -9.47 -3.02 -20.17
C THR A 64 -8.49 -2.56 -19.10
N LEU A 65 -7.43 -3.34 -18.83
CA LEU A 65 -6.38 -2.93 -17.90
C LEU A 65 -5.66 -1.68 -18.39
N ALA A 66 -5.22 -1.63 -19.65
CA ALA A 66 -4.57 -0.45 -20.22
C ALA A 66 -5.44 0.81 -20.06
N ILE A 67 -6.74 0.72 -20.35
CA ILE A 67 -7.69 1.82 -20.18
C ILE A 67 -7.79 2.25 -18.71
N LEU A 68 -7.91 1.29 -17.78
CA LEU A 68 -7.97 1.59 -16.34
C LEU A 68 -6.70 2.27 -15.83
N PHE A 69 -5.53 1.76 -16.21
CA PHE A 69 -4.24 2.36 -15.85
C PHE A 69 -4.06 3.75 -16.48
N PHE A 70 -4.50 3.94 -17.73
CA PHE A 70 -4.46 5.24 -18.39
C PHE A 70 -5.42 6.26 -17.75
N ALA A 71 -6.64 5.84 -17.40
CA ALA A 71 -7.60 6.68 -16.68
C ALA A 71 -7.08 7.08 -15.29
N ALA A 72 -6.47 6.14 -14.55
CA ALA A 72 -5.81 6.44 -13.30
C ALA A 72 -4.65 7.43 -13.48
N ALA A 73 -3.82 7.25 -14.51
CA ALA A 73 -2.74 8.18 -14.85
C ALA A 73 -3.29 9.59 -15.11
N ILE A 74 -4.35 9.74 -15.91
CA ILE A 74 -5.01 11.03 -16.18
C ILE A 74 -5.52 11.66 -14.88
N ALA A 75 -6.16 10.88 -14.00
CA ALA A 75 -6.66 11.38 -12.73
C ALA A 75 -5.53 11.90 -11.83
N PHE A 76 -4.43 11.16 -11.70
CA PHE A 76 -3.27 11.60 -10.92
C PHE A 76 -2.54 12.78 -11.56
N PHE A 77 -2.46 12.85 -12.88
CA PHE A 77 -1.91 14.00 -13.60
C PHE A 77 -2.77 15.25 -13.41
N SER A 78 -4.09 15.10 -13.43
CA SER A 78 -5.02 16.21 -13.14
C SER A 78 -4.85 16.73 -11.72
N LEU A 79 -4.73 15.83 -10.73
CA LEU A 79 -4.44 16.22 -9.34
C LEU A 79 -3.07 16.90 -9.20
N TYR A 80 -2.04 16.39 -9.87
CA TYR A 80 -0.72 17.00 -9.97
C TYR A 80 -0.80 18.43 -10.52
N LEU A 81 -1.44 18.62 -11.68
CA LEU A 81 -1.62 19.92 -12.31
C LEU A 81 -2.44 20.86 -11.43
N THR A 82 -3.50 20.37 -10.79
CA THR A 82 -4.33 21.16 -9.88
C THR A 82 -3.49 21.73 -8.73
N ILE A 83 -2.59 20.93 -8.14
CA ILE A 83 -1.67 21.44 -7.11
C ILE A 83 -0.74 22.49 -7.68
N GLN A 84 -0.13 22.26 -8.84
CA GLN A 84 0.82 23.20 -9.44
C GLN A 84 0.14 24.52 -9.82
N ILE A 85 -1.05 24.46 -10.42
CA ILE A 85 -1.89 25.62 -10.74
C ILE A 85 -2.27 26.36 -9.46
N TYR A 86 -2.75 25.65 -8.46
CA TYR A 86 -3.11 26.25 -7.18
C TYR A 86 -1.91 26.93 -6.52
N ASP A 87 -0.76 26.27 -6.50
CA ASP A 87 0.46 26.80 -5.90
C ASP A 87 0.91 28.06 -6.63
N PHE A 88 0.85 28.07 -7.96
CA PHE A 88 1.10 29.27 -8.74
C PHE A 88 0.11 30.40 -8.46
N LEU A 89 -1.20 30.13 -8.49
CA LEU A 89 -2.22 31.16 -8.23
C LEU A 89 -2.07 31.77 -6.83
N TYR A 90 -1.74 30.93 -5.85
CA TYR A 90 -1.42 31.36 -4.50
C TYR A 90 -0.24 32.34 -4.49
N PHE A 91 0.83 32.04 -5.21
CA PHE A 91 1.95 32.96 -5.30
C PHE A 91 1.59 34.21 -6.11
N GLN A 92 0.99 34.07 -7.30
CA GLN A 92 0.60 35.18 -8.17
C GLN A 92 -0.27 36.22 -7.45
N LYS A 93 -1.27 35.77 -6.68
CA LYS A 93 -2.16 36.65 -5.91
C LYS A 93 -1.42 37.41 -4.81
N ASN A 94 -0.36 36.82 -4.26
CA ASN A 94 0.47 37.42 -3.22
C ASN A 94 1.65 38.26 -3.79
N PHE A 95 1.99 38.14 -5.08
CA PHE A 95 3.04 38.90 -5.79
C PHE A 95 2.54 40.24 -6.37
N LYS A 96 1.85 41.06 -5.58
CA LYS A 96 1.20 42.29 -6.10
C LYS A 96 2.17 43.41 -6.53
N ASN A 97 3.50 43.22 -6.47
CA ASN A 97 4.48 44.24 -6.83
C ASN A 97 4.94 44.17 -8.30
N LYS A 98 4.84 45.33 -8.99
CA LYS A 98 5.04 45.55 -10.42
C LYS A 98 6.50 45.28 -10.86
N LYS A 99 6.64 44.65 -12.02
CA LYS A 99 7.87 44.38 -12.82
C LYS A 99 8.58 43.05 -12.54
N MET A 100 7.87 41.93 -12.63
CA MET A 100 8.51 40.74 -13.20
C MET A 100 8.74 41.00 -14.69
N SER A 101 10.00 41.02 -15.12
CA SER A 101 10.39 41.23 -16.51
C SER A 101 9.79 40.13 -17.41
N TRP A 102 9.61 40.40 -18.70
CA TRP A 102 8.98 39.45 -19.63
C TRP A 102 9.73 38.09 -19.73
N LYS A 103 11.03 38.05 -19.40
CA LYS A 103 11.82 36.82 -19.24
C LYS A 103 11.38 36.00 -18.00
N GLU A 104 10.98 36.65 -16.92
CA GLU A 104 10.46 36.02 -15.70
C GLU A 104 9.00 35.57 -15.83
N LYS A 105 8.28 36.00 -16.87
CA LYS A 105 6.92 35.52 -17.20
C LYS A 105 6.87 34.21 -17.99
N LYS A 106 7.97 33.78 -18.63
CA LYS A 106 8.08 32.48 -19.36
C LYS A 106 8.59 31.33 -18.48
N ILE A 107 9.39 31.64 -17.47
CA ILE A 107 9.88 30.70 -16.44
C ILE A 107 8.75 29.98 -15.67
N PRO A 108 7.59 30.59 -15.34
CA PRO A 108 6.51 29.92 -14.63
C PRO A 108 6.00 28.72 -15.42
N PHE A 109 5.83 28.85 -16.75
CA PHE A 109 5.33 27.79 -17.62
C PHE A 109 6.18 26.50 -17.52
N PHE A 110 7.50 26.63 -17.56
CA PHE A 110 8.42 25.49 -17.45
C PHE A 110 8.49 24.93 -16.02
N VAL A 111 8.33 25.81 -15.05
CA VAL A 111 8.28 25.47 -13.62
C VAL A 111 7.01 24.71 -13.24
N PHE A 112 5.88 24.88 -13.95
CA PHE A 112 4.66 24.11 -13.70
C PHE A 112 4.79 22.61 -13.95
N PHE A 113 5.66 22.20 -14.87
CA PHE A 113 5.79 20.79 -15.25
C PHE A 113 6.78 20.00 -14.39
N SER A 114 7.51 20.65 -13.50
CA SER A 114 8.42 19.96 -12.58
C SER A 114 8.29 20.47 -11.15
N SER A 115 7.80 19.59 -10.26
CA SER A 115 7.77 19.82 -8.81
C SER A 115 9.12 20.27 -8.26
N ILE A 116 10.21 19.65 -8.74
CA ILE A 116 11.57 19.93 -8.26
C ILE A 116 12.01 21.31 -8.70
N LEU A 117 11.86 21.65 -9.98
CA LEU A 117 12.23 22.99 -10.48
C LEU A 117 11.39 24.07 -9.82
N SER A 118 10.09 23.82 -9.61
CA SER A 118 9.18 24.69 -8.88
C SER A 118 9.63 24.95 -7.45
N PHE A 119 10.01 23.90 -6.75
CA PHE A 119 10.50 24.01 -5.39
C PHE A 119 11.83 24.77 -5.32
N VAL A 120 12.80 24.43 -6.18
CA VAL A 120 14.12 25.10 -6.23
C VAL A 120 13.96 26.58 -6.61
N PHE A 121 13.14 26.89 -7.61
CA PHE A 121 12.88 28.25 -8.04
C PHE A 121 12.25 29.08 -6.91
N LYS A 122 11.27 28.51 -6.19
CA LYS A 122 10.65 29.16 -5.04
C LYS A 122 11.65 29.46 -3.94
N ASN A 123 12.43 28.46 -3.59
CA ASN A 123 13.35 28.54 -2.46
C ASN A 123 14.52 29.50 -2.73
N LYS A 124 14.99 29.58 -3.98
CA LYS A 124 16.14 30.41 -4.36
C LYS A 124 15.77 31.84 -4.78
N TYR A 125 14.65 32.02 -5.47
CA TYR A 125 14.34 33.31 -6.11
C TYR A 125 13.07 33.97 -5.55
N LEU A 126 12.00 33.20 -5.30
CA LEU A 126 10.72 33.80 -4.90
C LEU A 126 10.72 34.28 -3.44
N TYR A 127 11.24 33.51 -2.49
CA TYR A 127 11.17 33.91 -1.08
C TYR A 127 11.96 35.18 -0.75
N ASN A 128 13.09 35.38 -1.43
CA ASN A 128 13.93 36.56 -1.20
C ASN A 128 13.28 37.86 -1.74
N SER A 129 12.36 37.73 -2.69
CA SER A 129 11.68 38.84 -3.37
C SER A 129 10.21 39.01 -2.96
N LEU A 130 9.67 38.11 -2.13
CA LEU A 130 8.25 38.12 -1.77
C LEU A 130 7.95 39.24 -0.78
N VAL A 131 7.02 40.13 -1.14
CA VAL A 131 6.50 41.19 -0.28
C VAL A 131 5.05 40.89 0.04
N VAL A 132 4.73 40.80 1.32
CA VAL A 132 3.37 40.59 1.83
C VAL A 132 2.75 41.95 2.13
N HIS A 133 1.56 42.19 1.59
CA HIS A 133 0.74 43.32 1.98
C HIS A 133 -0.22 42.89 3.09
N THR A 134 -0.11 43.53 4.25
CA THR A 134 -1.09 43.40 5.33
C THR A 134 -1.92 44.68 5.41
N GLU A 135 -3.23 44.54 5.55
CA GLU A 135 -4.16 45.67 5.71
C GLU A 135 -4.16 46.18 7.16
N GLU A 136 -3.78 45.34 8.12
CA GLU A 136 -3.73 45.69 9.54
C GLU A 136 -2.38 46.33 9.96
N GLU A 137 -2.46 47.37 10.78
CA GLU A 137 -1.34 48.03 11.48
C GLU A 137 -0.95 47.30 12.78
N THR A 138 -1.19 45.99 12.88
CA THR A 138 -0.92 45.25 14.11
C THR A 138 0.58 45.21 14.42
N PHE A 139 0.95 45.75 15.58
CA PHE A 139 2.31 46.10 16.00
C PHE A 139 3.27 44.91 16.23
N LYS A 140 2.80 43.65 16.09
CA LYS A 140 3.62 42.44 16.25
C LYS A 140 3.23 41.38 15.23
N ILE A 141 4.08 41.23 14.21
CA ILE A 141 3.99 40.21 13.14
C ILE A 141 3.79 38.79 13.70
N GLU A 142 4.33 38.50 14.89
CA GLU A 142 4.23 37.20 15.56
C GLU A 142 2.80 36.84 16.00
N LEU A 143 1.95 37.84 16.25
CA LEU A 143 0.56 37.65 16.65
C LEU A 143 -0.38 37.53 15.44
N TYR A 144 0.13 37.77 14.23
CA TYR A 144 -0.67 37.77 13.01
C TYR A 144 -0.96 36.34 12.54
N ASN A 145 -2.24 36.00 12.40
CA ASN A 145 -2.67 34.69 11.93
C ASN A 145 -2.50 34.55 10.42
N PHE A 146 -1.26 34.32 9.97
CA PHE A 146 -0.94 34.16 8.55
C PHE A 146 -1.68 32.98 7.87
N GLU A 147 -2.11 31.97 8.64
CA GLU A 147 -2.95 30.90 8.10
C GLU A 147 -4.33 31.41 7.69
N GLU A 148 -4.86 32.42 8.35
CA GLU A 148 -6.15 33.05 8.05
C GLU A 148 -6.04 34.06 6.90
N HIS A 149 -4.96 34.86 6.89
CA HIS A 149 -4.73 35.87 5.85
C HIS A 149 -4.41 35.28 4.47
N PHE A 150 -3.64 34.18 4.43
CA PHE A 150 -3.25 33.53 3.17
C PHE A 150 -4.16 32.37 2.78
N LYS A 151 -5.30 32.19 3.45
CA LYS A 151 -6.27 31.11 3.22
C LYS A 151 -7.02 31.32 1.91
N ILE A 152 -6.33 31.23 0.77
CA ILE A 152 -6.98 31.36 -0.54
C ILE A 152 -7.85 30.12 -0.82
N ILE A 153 -7.50 28.93 -0.30
CA ILE A 153 -8.38 27.78 -0.01
C ILE A 153 -7.51 26.81 0.82
N SER A 154 -7.55 26.87 2.16
CA SER A 154 -7.18 25.66 2.93
C SER A 154 -8.35 24.71 2.75
N SER A 155 -8.30 23.79 1.79
CA SER A 155 -9.36 22.79 1.74
C SER A 155 -9.20 21.97 3.02
N PRO A 156 -10.15 22.03 3.97
CA PRO A 156 -9.98 21.38 5.27
C PRO A 156 -9.74 19.88 5.08
N ARG A 157 -10.29 19.35 3.99
CA ARG A 157 -10.13 17.97 3.53
C ARG A 157 -8.69 17.64 3.12
N LEU A 158 -8.01 18.45 2.31
CA LEU A 158 -6.62 18.17 1.91
C LEU A 158 -5.65 18.32 3.08
N ASP A 159 -5.86 19.32 3.93
CA ASP A 159 -5.02 19.52 5.12
C ASP A 159 -5.19 18.36 6.11
N TYR A 160 -6.42 17.90 6.29
CA TYR A 160 -6.73 16.69 7.04
C TYR A 160 -6.05 15.45 6.45
N LEU A 161 -6.13 15.24 5.14
CA LEU A 161 -5.50 14.09 4.47
C LEU A 161 -3.98 14.12 4.62
N TYR A 162 -3.33 15.26 4.38
CA TYR A 162 -1.89 15.41 4.53
C TYR A 162 -1.45 15.18 5.98
N ASN A 163 -2.07 15.86 6.94
CA ASN A 163 -1.69 15.74 8.34
C ASN A 163 -1.93 14.33 8.89
N ARG A 164 -2.98 13.65 8.43
CA ARG A 164 -3.32 12.31 8.90
C ARG A 164 -2.49 11.21 8.25
N TYR A 165 -2.26 11.27 6.94
CA TYR A 165 -1.71 10.14 6.18
C TYR A 165 -0.28 10.35 5.66
N ILE A 166 0.21 11.59 5.60
CA ILE A 166 1.51 11.92 5.01
C ILE A 166 2.49 12.47 6.06
N LYS A 167 2.06 13.45 6.87
CA LYS A 167 2.92 14.15 7.83
C LYS A 167 3.46 13.21 8.90
N VAL A 168 4.74 12.90 8.88
CA VAL A 168 5.42 12.07 9.88
C VAL A 168 5.71 12.89 11.14
N SER A 169 5.30 12.39 12.30
CA SER A 169 5.61 12.99 13.60
C SER A 169 6.89 12.40 14.21
N ILE A 170 7.51 13.08 15.17
CA ILE A 170 8.68 12.54 15.92
C ILE A 170 8.29 11.22 16.61
N MET A 171 7.08 11.15 17.18
CA MET A 171 6.55 9.93 17.78
C MET A 171 6.39 8.82 16.73
N ASP A 172 5.97 9.16 15.50
CA ASP A 172 5.85 8.18 14.41
C ASP A 172 7.24 7.59 14.08
N ILE A 173 8.28 8.43 14.04
CA ILE A 173 9.67 8.00 13.78
C ILE A 173 10.18 7.10 14.91
N ALA A 174 9.98 7.49 16.18
CA ALA A 174 10.41 6.72 17.33
C ALA A 174 9.74 5.33 17.37
N LEU A 175 8.41 5.28 17.21
CA LEU A 175 7.66 4.01 17.16
C LEU A 175 8.07 3.16 15.94
N SER A 176 8.32 3.80 14.78
CA SER A 176 8.79 3.09 13.58
C SER A 176 10.16 2.45 13.82
N GLY A 177 11.08 3.15 14.48
CA GLY A 177 12.40 2.62 14.85
C GLY A 177 12.30 1.42 15.80
N MET A 178 11.47 1.52 16.85
CA MET A 178 11.23 0.40 17.77
C MET A 178 10.65 -0.83 17.06
N LEU A 179 9.70 -0.62 16.15
CA LEU A 179 9.08 -1.70 15.40
C LEU A 179 10.01 -2.32 14.35
N LEU A 180 10.89 -1.53 13.72
CA LEU A 180 11.95 -2.04 12.84
C LEU A 180 12.97 -2.88 13.63
N ALA A 181 13.35 -2.43 14.82
CA ALA A 181 14.23 -3.21 15.70
C ALA A 181 13.58 -4.55 16.08
N LEU A 182 12.30 -4.53 16.48
CA LEU A 182 11.56 -5.76 16.81
C LEU A 182 11.42 -6.68 15.59
N PHE A 183 11.09 -6.13 14.42
CA PHE A 183 11.06 -6.88 13.16
C PHE A 183 12.41 -7.56 12.89
N THR A 184 13.50 -6.82 13.07
CA THR A 184 14.85 -7.33 12.85
C THR A 184 15.18 -8.48 13.79
N ILE A 185 14.90 -8.32 15.09
CA ILE A 185 15.13 -9.36 16.10
C ILE A 185 14.33 -10.62 15.77
N ILE A 186 13.03 -10.50 15.47
CA ILE A 186 12.18 -11.64 15.13
C ILE A 186 12.65 -12.30 13.83
N THR A 187 13.06 -11.51 12.85
CA THR A 187 13.55 -12.00 11.56
C THR A 187 14.88 -12.76 11.71
N LEU A 188 15.77 -12.29 12.59
CA LEU A 188 16.99 -13.02 12.96
C LEU A 188 16.66 -14.32 13.71
N LEU A 189 15.82 -14.26 14.73
CA LEU A 189 15.41 -15.44 15.50
C LEU A 189 14.80 -16.51 14.60
N THR A 190 13.89 -16.13 13.71
CA THR A 190 13.19 -17.09 12.85
C THR A 190 14.07 -17.75 11.80
N LYS A 191 15.15 -17.08 11.36
CA LYS A 191 16.10 -17.67 10.41
C LYS A 191 17.23 -18.46 11.07
N TYR A 192 17.65 -18.08 12.27
CA TYR A 192 18.81 -18.69 12.95
C TYR A 192 18.46 -19.66 14.09
N THR A 193 17.21 -19.73 14.52
CA THR A 193 16.77 -20.69 15.57
C THR A 193 16.00 -21.86 14.99
N ILE A 194 15.56 -22.76 15.87
CA ILE A 194 14.71 -23.91 15.57
C ILE A 194 13.46 -23.48 14.77
N PHE A 195 12.94 -22.26 14.96
CA PHE A 195 11.77 -21.76 14.22
C PHE A 195 11.93 -21.69 12.69
N LYS A 196 13.13 -21.92 12.15
CA LYS A 196 13.38 -22.08 10.71
C LYS A 196 12.49 -23.14 10.06
N PHE A 197 12.12 -24.21 10.78
CA PHE A 197 11.28 -25.29 10.23
C PHE A 197 9.86 -24.82 9.89
N LEU A 198 9.34 -23.80 10.58
CA LEU A 198 7.97 -23.33 10.40
C LEU A 198 7.77 -22.56 9.08
N THR A 199 8.85 -22.10 8.43
CA THR A 199 8.79 -21.30 7.17
C THR A 199 7.80 -20.11 7.23
N ILE A 200 7.61 -19.57 8.43
CA ILE A 200 6.73 -18.44 8.71
C ILE A 200 7.47 -17.16 8.31
N ASN A 201 6.90 -16.41 7.37
CA ASN A 201 7.41 -15.11 6.98
C ASN A 201 6.72 -14.05 7.85
N PHE A 202 7.41 -13.60 8.90
CA PHE A 202 6.87 -12.58 9.80
C PHE A 202 6.69 -11.21 9.14
N GLU A 203 7.30 -10.97 7.98
CA GLU A 203 7.11 -9.79 7.12
C GLU A 203 5.63 -9.48 6.89
N TYR A 204 4.78 -10.49 6.65
CA TYR A 204 3.34 -10.28 6.46
C TYR A 204 2.66 -9.74 7.72
N ILE A 205 2.99 -10.30 8.88
CA ILE A 205 2.41 -9.87 10.16
C ILE A 205 2.84 -8.43 10.45
N PHE A 206 4.13 -8.13 10.29
CA PHE A 206 4.66 -6.78 10.51
C PHE A 206 4.08 -5.77 9.54
N ALA A 207 3.90 -6.11 8.26
CA ALA A 207 3.22 -5.23 7.30
C ALA A 207 1.77 -4.93 7.73
N ILE A 208 1.03 -5.90 8.24
CA ILE A 208 -0.31 -5.67 8.81
C ILE A 208 -0.24 -4.77 10.06
N VAL A 209 0.75 -4.97 10.94
CA VAL A 209 0.98 -4.11 12.11
C VAL A 209 1.30 -2.67 11.70
N TYR A 210 2.18 -2.47 10.72
CA TYR A 210 2.51 -1.15 10.18
C TYR A 210 1.29 -0.46 9.58
N ALA A 211 0.44 -1.21 8.88
CA ALA A 211 -0.83 -0.71 8.36
C ALA A 211 -1.78 -0.25 9.47
N PHE A 212 -1.88 -1.05 10.53
CA PHE A 212 -2.75 -0.74 11.65
C PHE A 212 -2.32 0.54 12.39
N LEU A 213 -1.01 0.68 12.65
CA LEU A 213 -0.46 1.80 13.41
C LEU A 213 -0.34 3.07 12.55
N PHE A 214 0.42 3.04 11.47
CA PHE A 214 0.82 4.23 10.71
C PHE A 214 -0.10 4.59 9.55
N ARG A 215 -0.79 3.59 8.98
CA ARG A 215 -1.69 3.69 7.82
C ARG A 215 -1.01 4.11 6.51
N TYR A 216 -1.55 3.59 5.40
CA TYR A 216 -1.26 4.00 4.02
C TYR A 216 0.25 4.24 3.76
N LEU A 217 0.63 5.48 3.41
CA LEU A 217 1.97 5.82 2.94
C LEU A 217 3.04 5.62 4.02
N LYS A 218 2.79 6.07 5.26
CA LYS A 218 3.77 5.93 6.35
C LYS A 218 4.11 4.47 6.63
N GLY A 219 3.07 3.64 6.74
CA GLY A 219 3.24 2.20 6.92
C GLY A 219 3.90 1.55 5.72
N ALA A 220 3.58 1.98 4.49
CA ALA A 220 4.13 1.41 3.26
C ALA A 220 5.63 1.68 3.14
N ILE A 221 6.07 2.91 3.44
CA ILE A 221 7.50 3.26 3.49
C ILE A 221 8.20 2.39 4.55
N LEU A 222 7.60 2.25 5.73
CA LEU A 222 8.18 1.43 6.79
C LEU A 222 8.29 -0.05 6.38
N ALA A 223 7.28 -0.60 5.74
CA ALA A 223 7.27 -1.98 5.24
C ALA A 223 8.32 -2.20 4.15
N PHE A 224 8.45 -1.24 3.23
CA PHE A 224 9.48 -1.27 2.18
C PHE A 224 10.90 -1.22 2.77
N VAL A 225 11.14 -0.33 3.74
CA VAL A 225 12.44 -0.23 4.43
C VAL A 225 12.73 -1.53 5.20
N SER A 226 11.72 -2.09 5.88
CA SER A 226 11.81 -3.34 6.62
C SER A 226 12.20 -4.52 5.71
N ASP A 227 11.56 -4.63 4.54
CA ASP A 227 11.87 -5.63 3.53
C ASP A 227 13.32 -5.51 3.01
N ALA A 228 13.73 -4.29 2.60
CA ALA A 228 15.09 -4.02 2.14
C ALA A 228 16.13 -4.32 3.23
N LEU A 229 15.87 -3.91 4.47
CA LEU A 229 16.74 -4.15 5.62
C LEU A 229 16.88 -5.65 5.89
N SER A 230 15.79 -6.42 5.77
CA SER A 230 15.86 -7.88 5.90
C SER A 230 16.83 -8.47 4.87
N LEU A 231 16.76 -8.04 3.61
CA LEU A 231 17.65 -8.53 2.56
C LEU A 231 19.11 -8.16 2.81
N ILE A 232 19.37 -6.95 3.30
CA ILE A 232 20.71 -6.49 3.68
C ILE A 232 21.28 -7.38 4.78
N ILE A 233 20.52 -7.61 5.86
CA ILE A 233 20.96 -8.40 7.01
C ILE A 233 21.34 -9.83 6.62
N PHE A 234 20.64 -10.42 5.64
CA PHE A 234 20.95 -11.77 5.17
C PHE A 234 21.97 -11.83 4.04
N GLY A 235 22.58 -10.70 3.66
CA GLY A 235 23.50 -10.64 2.53
C GLY A 235 22.83 -10.96 1.18
N LYS A 236 21.50 -10.81 1.10
CA LYS A 236 20.68 -11.15 -0.08
C LYS A 236 20.24 -9.91 -0.87
N ILE A 237 20.91 -8.78 -0.68
CA ILE A 237 20.55 -7.54 -1.40
C ILE A 237 20.67 -7.69 -2.92
N ALA A 238 21.56 -8.55 -3.41
CA ALA A 238 21.67 -8.90 -4.83
C ALA A 238 20.43 -9.61 -5.39
N PHE A 239 19.57 -10.17 -4.52
CA PHE A 239 18.30 -10.77 -4.88
C PHE A 239 17.13 -9.78 -4.77
N TRP A 240 17.40 -8.49 -4.56
CA TRP A 240 16.37 -7.47 -4.56
C TRP A 240 15.75 -7.35 -5.95
N TYR A 241 14.43 -7.53 -6.00
CA TYR A 241 13.66 -7.41 -7.23
C TYR A 241 12.38 -6.66 -6.95
N TRP A 242 12.08 -5.68 -7.80
CA TRP A 242 10.99 -4.74 -7.59
C TRP A 242 9.63 -5.44 -7.42
N ALA A 243 9.40 -6.57 -8.11
CA ALA A 243 8.13 -7.30 -7.98
C ALA A 243 7.95 -7.90 -6.58
N TYR A 244 9.03 -8.26 -5.88
CA TYR A 244 8.96 -8.66 -4.47
C TYR A 244 8.79 -7.44 -3.56
N ALA A 245 9.50 -6.35 -3.83
CA ALA A 245 9.46 -5.14 -3.00
C ALA A 245 8.09 -4.44 -2.98
N VAL A 246 7.26 -4.65 -4.01
CA VAL A 246 5.87 -4.13 -4.06
C VAL A 246 4.93 -4.87 -3.10
N VAL A 247 5.21 -6.12 -2.75
CA VAL A 247 4.36 -6.95 -1.88
C VAL A 247 4.11 -6.31 -0.49
N PRO A 248 5.14 -5.92 0.30
CA PRO A 248 4.93 -5.28 1.60
C PRO A 248 4.15 -3.97 1.51
N ILE A 249 4.38 -3.18 0.44
CA ILE A 249 3.64 -1.94 0.17
C ILE A 249 2.15 -2.24 -0.04
N PHE A 250 1.85 -3.22 -0.91
CA PHE A 250 0.48 -3.65 -1.18
C PHE A 250 -0.23 -4.11 0.09
N ILE A 251 0.42 -4.93 0.91
CA ILE A 251 -0.15 -5.44 2.17
C ILE A 251 -0.55 -4.29 3.07
N VAL A 252 0.30 -3.28 3.19
CA VAL A 252 0.00 -2.12 4.03
C VAL A 252 -1.19 -1.34 3.51
N ILE A 253 -1.23 -1.03 2.21
CA ILE A 253 -2.31 -0.25 1.60
C ILE A 253 -3.64 -1.01 1.75
N PHE A 254 -3.66 -2.29 1.39
CA PHE A 254 -4.84 -3.14 1.49
C PHE A 254 -5.33 -3.28 2.94
N SER A 255 -4.43 -3.58 3.87
CA SER A 255 -4.78 -3.71 5.29
C SER A 255 -5.28 -2.39 5.88
N SER A 256 -4.65 -1.27 5.51
CA SER A 256 -5.07 0.07 5.98
C SER A 256 -6.50 0.39 5.57
N ALA A 257 -6.83 0.12 4.30
CA ALA A 257 -8.18 0.30 3.78
C ALA A 257 -9.19 -0.62 4.49
N ALA A 258 -8.85 -1.90 4.67
CA ALA A 258 -9.68 -2.87 5.36
C ALA A 258 -9.94 -2.49 6.83
N PHE A 259 -8.92 -2.05 7.58
CA PHE A 259 -9.09 -1.55 8.95
C PHE A 259 -9.96 -0.29 9.01
N GLU A 260 -9.90 0.58 8.00
CA GLU A 260 -10.74 1.78 7.95
C GLU A 260 -12.21 1.41 7.72
N LEU A 261 -12.50 0.49 6.80
CA LEU A 261 -13.86 -0.04 6.59
C LEU A 261 -14.39 -0.74 7.84
N TYR A 262 -13.56 -1.58 8.49
CA TYR A 262 -13.93 -2.24 9.75
C TYR A 262 -14.27 -1.26 10.86
N LYS A 263 -13.51 -0.15 10.99
CA LYS A 263 -13.79 0.89 11.99
C LYS A 263 -15.09 1.64 11.69
N ARG A 264 -15.43 1.85 10.41
CA ARG A 264 -16.63 2.57 9.99
C ARG A 264 -17.90 1.73 10.19
N ASN A 265 -17.90 0.48 9.72
CA ASN A 265 -19.07 -0.39 9.85
C ASN A 265 -18.67 -1.86 9.96
N LYS A 266 -18.76 -2.40 11.18
CA LYS A 266 -18.42 -3.80 11.49
C LYS A 266 -19.33 -4.79 10.76
N ASN A 267 -20.62 -4.50 10.64
CA ASN A 267 -21.58 -5.40 10.01
C ASN A 267 -21.29 -5.56 8.52
N ILE A 268 -21.11 -4.44 7.81
CA ILE A 268 -20.72 -4.45 6.39
C ILE A 268 -19.39 -5.19 6.22
N MET A 269 -18.42 -4.97 7.10
CA MET A 269 -17.13 -5.64 6.99
C MET A 269 -17.23 -7.15 7.22
N VAL A 270 -18.09 -7.63 8.12
CA VAL A 270 -18.36 -9.09 8.28
C VAL A 270 -18.94 -9.66 6.99
N ILE A 271 -19.93 -9.00 6.38
CA ILE A 271 -20.51 -9.42 5.09
C ILE A 271 -19.42 -9.44 4.01
N MET A 272 -18.62 -8.38 3.91
CA MET A 272 -17.56 -8.27 2.93
C MET A 272 -16.45 -9.29 3.14
N SER A 273 -16.16 -9.64 4.40
CA SER A 273 -15.18 -10.67 4.75
C SER A 273 -15.61 -12.04 4.22
N ASN A 274 -16.90 -12.38 4.33
CA ASN A 274 -17.47 -13.60 3.76
C ASN A 274 -17.45 -13.56 2.23
N ILE A 275 -17.96 -12.49 1.61
CA ILE A 275 -17.98 -12.36 0.16
C ILE A 275 -16.56 -12.51 -0.41
N THR A 276 -15.57 -11.86 0.21
CA THR A 276 -14.17 -11.94 -0.22
C THR A 276 -13.62 -13.36 -0.07
N LEU A 277 -13.88 -14.02 1.06
CA LEU A 277 -13.44 -15.38 1.33
C LEU A 277 -14.03 -16.36 0.30
N PHE A 278 -15.35 -16.33 0.09
CA PHE A 278 -16.01 -17.20 -0.89
C PHE A 278 -15.59 -16.89 -2.32
N THR A 279 -15.42 -15.61 -2.68
CA THR A 279 -14.90 -15.23 -4.01
C THR A 279 -13.51 -15.82 -4.25
N ILE A 280 -12.64 -15.76 -3.25
CA ILE A 280 -11.30 -16.35 -3.33
C ILE A 280 -11.38 -17.87 -3.43
N LEU A 281 -12.23 -18.53 -2.63
CA LEU A 281 -12.41 -19.98 -2.69
C LEU A 281 -12.93 -20.44 -4.06
N LEU A 282 -13.94 -19.76 -4.61
CA LEU A 282 -14.47 -20.04 -5.95
C LEU A 282 -13.42 -19.81 -7.03
N LEU A 283 -12.61 -18.75 -6.91
CA LEU A 283 -11.51 -18.50 -7.84
C LEU A 283 -10.47 -19.62 -7.79
N LEU A 284 -10.12 -20.09 -6.60
CA LEU A 284 -9.19 -21.22 -6.44
C LEU A 284 -9.78 -22.50 -7.02
N GLU A 285 -11.03 -22.81 -6.71
CA GLU A 285 -11.75 -23.95 -7.27
C GLU A 285 -11.73 -23.92 -8.80
N PHE A 286 -12.05 -22.77 -9.39
CA PHE A 286 -12.02 -22.57 -10.83
C PHE A 286 -10.62 -22.84 -11.41
N LEU A 287 -9.56 -22.35 -10.76
CA LEU A 287 -8.18 -22.60 -11.18
C LEU A 287 -7.81 -24.08 -11.08
N PHE A 288 -8.19 -24.76 -9.99
CA PHE A 288 -7.98 -26.20 -9.81
C PHE A 288 -8.75 -27.03 -10.83
N TYR A 289 -10.04 -26.75 -11.02
CA TYR A 289 -10.90 -27.44 -11.98
C TYR A 289 -10.36 -27.33 -13.40
N LYS A 290 -9.97 -26.12 -13.83
CA LYS A 290 -9.39 -25.88 -15.15
C LYS A 290 -8.09 -26.66 -15.35
N LYS A 291 -7.28 -26.83 -14.31
CA LYS A 291 -6.03 -27.59 -14.39
C LYS A 291 -6.28 -29.10 -14.46
N ILE A 292 -7.20 -29.63 -13.66
CA ILE A 292 -7.56 -31.06 -13.64
C ILE A 292 -8.20 -31.47 -14.97
N SER A 293 -9.17 -30.69 -15.46
CA SER A 293 -9.88 -30.97 -16.72
C SER A 293 -8.98 -30.91 -17.96
N GLY A 294 -7.89 -30.13 -17.91
CA GLY A 294 -6.92 -30.03 -18.99
C GLY A 294 -5.85 -31.12 -19.02
N SER A 295 -5.61 -31.83 -17.90
CA SER A 295 -4.58 -32.89 -17.85
C SER A 295 -5.20 -34.27 -18.04
N LYS A 296 -4.88 -34.94 -19.16
CA LYS A 296 -5.18 -36.39 -19.34
C LYS A 296 -4.39 -37.30 -18.40
N ALA A 297 -3.42 -36.76 -17.65
CA ALA A 297 -2.60 -37.48 -16.71
C ALA A 297 -3.23 -37.50 -15.31
N SER A 298 -3.25 -38.66 -14.66
CA SER A 298 -3.78 -38.92 -13.31
C SER A 298 -2.97 -38.28 -12.17
N SER A 299 -2.02 -37.40 -12.49
CA SER A 299 -1.04 -36.88 -11.53
C SER A 299 -0.49 -35.52 -11.96
N PHE A 300 -0.27 -34.63 -10.98
CA PHE A 300 0.43 -33.37 -11.17
C PHE A 300 1.94 -33.60 -11.13
N ALA A 301 2.67 -33.28 -12.20
CA ALA A 301 4.13 -33.24 -12.13
C ALA A 301 4.57 -32.02 -11.30
N ILE A 302 5.39 -32.25 -10.29
CA ILE A 302 6.00 -31.20 -9.46
C ILE A 302 7.50 -31.28 -9.68
N SER A 303 8.13 -30.12 -9.84
CA SER A 303 9.56 -30.04 -10.10
C SER A 303 10.36 -30.77 -9.01
N GLU A 304 11.47 -31.39 -9.41
CA GLU A 304 12.31 -32.31 -8.61
C GLU A 304 12.89 -31.71 -7.30
N PHE A 305 12.64 -30.43 -7.01
CA PHE A 305 13.25 -29.68 -5.91
C PHE A 305 12.91 -30.20 -4.50
N PHE A 306 11.90 -31.08 -4.35
CA PHE A 306 11.48 -31.65 -3.06
C PHE A 306 11.45 -33.19 -3.04
N GLY A 307 12.01 -33.88 -4.04
CA GLY A 307 12.05 -35.35 -4.10
C GLY A 307 10.71 -36.05 -4.40
N PHE A 308 9.60 -35.31 -4.45
CA PHE A 308 8.29 -35.82 -4.89
C PHE A 308 8.08 -35.52 -6.37
N LYS A 309 8.11 -36.56 -7.22
CA LYS A 309 7.94 -36.42 -8.68
C LYS A 309 6.50 -36.02 -9.06
N ARG A 310 5.51 -36.44 -8.27
CA ARG A 310 4.08 -36.25 -8.57
C ARG A 310 3.23 -36.10 -7.30
N LEU A 311 2.38 -35.09 -7.21
CA LEU A 311 1.30 -35.06 -6.20
C LEU A 311 0.06 -35.76 -6.79
N PRO A 312 -0.55 -36.72 -6.07
CA PRO A 312 -1.79 -37.33 -6.52
C PRO A 312 -2.94 -36.32 -6.42
N ASN A 313 -3.87 -36.39 -7.38
CA ASN A 313 -5.02 -35.47 -7.47
C ASN A 313 -5.85 -35.40 -6.18
N ILE A 314 -5.86 -36.51 -5.42
CA ILE A 314 -6.57 -36.61 -4.15
C ILE A 314 -6.09 -35.59 -3.12
N VAL A 315 -4.80 -35.20 -3.12
CA VAL A 315 -4.27 -34.19 -2.20
C VAL A 315 -4.88 -32.82 -2.50
N GLY A 316 -5.03 -32.47 -3.77
CA GLY A 316 -5.71 -31.24 -4.19
C GLY A 316 -7.17 -31.21 -3.74
N HIS A 317 -7.90 -32.31 -3.90
CA HIS A 317 -9.28 -32.43 -3.43
C HIS A 317 -9.39 -32.34 -1.90
N ILE A 318 -8.51 -33.00 -1.15
CA ILE A 318 -8.49 -32.93 0.32
C ILE A 318 -8.28 -31.48 0.77
N LEU A 319 -7.30 -30.77 0.20
CA LEU A 319 -7.06 -29.37 0.55
C LEU A 319 -8.27 -28.49 0.24
N PHE A 320 -8.90 -28.70 -0.91
CA PHE A 320 -10.09 -27.97 -1.29
C PHE A 320 -11.25 -28.18 -0.31
N ILE A 321 -11.52 -29.43 0.07
CA ILE A 321 -12.54 -29.78 1.07
C ILE A 321 -12.23 -29.08 2.40
N VAL A 322 -10.96 -29.12 2.84
CA VAL A 322 -10.55 -28.45 4.09
C VAL A 322 -10.77 -26.94 4.01
N PHE A 323 -10.44 -26.30 2.88
CA PHE A 323 -10.69 -24.86 2.68
C PHE A 323 -12.19 -24.53 2.68
N LEU A 324 -13.02 -25.37 2.05
CA LEU A 324 -14.47 -25.23 2.12
C LEU A 324 -14.98 -25.36 3.55
N CYS A 325 -14.52 -26.36 4.31
CA CYS A 325 -14.89 -26.52 5.73
C CYS A 325 -14.54 -25.27 6.53
N VAL A 326 -13.34 -24.71 6.36
CA VAL A 326 -12.94 -23.46 7.03
C VAL A 326 -13.83 -22.30 6.60
N GLY A 327 -14.15 -22.19 5.30
CA GLY A 327 -15.09 -21.18 4.78
C GLY A 327 -16.48 -21.29 5.41
N PHE A 328 -17.02 -22.51 5.51
CA PHE A 328 -18.30 -22.77 6.18
C PHE A 328 -18.26 -22.47 7.68
N VAL A 329 -17.16 -22.75 8.38
CA VAL A 329 -16.99 -22.36 9.79
C VAL A 329 -17.05 -20.84 9.94
N ILE A 330 -16.38 -20.08 9.07
CA ILE A 330 -16.42 -18.61 9.10
C ILE A 330 -17.83 -18.08 8.74
N LEU A 331 -18.51 -18.71 7.78
CA LEU A 331 -19.90 -18.39 7.43
C LEU A 331 -20.83 -18.64 8.63
N PHE A 332 -20.71 -19.78 9.30
CA PHE A 332 -21.48 -20.12 10.49
C PHE A 332 -21.22 -19.14 11.63
N LEU A 333 -19.95 -18.79 11.89
CA LEU A 333 -19.59 -17.74 12.84
C LEU A 333 -20.21 -16.38 12.49
N SER A 334 -20.36 -16.08 11.20
CA SER A 334 -20.99 -14.85 10.72
C SER A 334 -22.51 -14.86 10.96
N PHE A 335 -23.19 -16.00 10.71
CA PHE A 335 -24.59 -16.16 11.09
C PHE A 335 -24.79 -16.02 12.61
N TYR A 336 -23.93 -16.66 13.40
CA TYR A 336 -23.94 -16.52 14.86
C TYR A 336 -23.69 -15.07 15.31
N TYR A 337 -22.80 -14.35 14.63
CA TYR A 337 -22.58 -12.91 14.89
C TYR A 337 -23.85 -12.07 14.68
N PHE A 338 -24.65 -12.37 13.64
CA PHE A 338 -25.89 -11.66 13.35
C PHE A 338 -27.04 -12.06 14.27
N SER A 339 -27.10 -13.32 14.71
CA SER A 339 -28.12 -13.78 15.65
C SER A 339 -27.92 -13.27 17.09
N LEU A 340 -26.69 -12.88 17.46
CA LEU A 340 -26.40 -12.34 18.79
C LEU A 340 -27.10 -10.99 19.04
N PRO A 341 -27.97 -10.90 20.07
CA PRO A 341 -28.63 -9.66 20.44
C PRO A 341 -27.61 -8.63 20.94
N SER A 342 -27.89 -7.35 20.69
CA SER A 342 -26.96 -6.25 21.00
C SER A 342 -27.28 -5.54 22.32
N ASN A 343 -28.11 -6.12 23.18
CA ASN A 343 -28.66 -5.41 24.34
C ASN A 343 -27.73 -5.48 25.54
N ASN A 344 -27.07 -6.62 25.80
CA ASN A 344 -26.23 -6.82 26.99
C ASN A 344 -24.75 -6.49 26.73
N SER A 345 -24.05 -5.91 27.72
CA SER A 345 -22.63 -5.52 27.64
C SER A 345 -21.71 -6.71 27.33
N LEU A 346 -21.91 -7.85 28.00
CA LEU A 346 -21.19 -9.10 27.75
C LEU A 346 -21.38 -9.62 26.31
N GLN A 347 -22.60 -9.49 25.77
CA GLN A 347 -22.90 -9.88 24.39
C GLN A 347 -22.24 -8.95 23.37
N LYS A 348 -22.20 -7.63 23.65
CA LYS A 348 -21.48 -6.65 22.81
C LYS A 348 -19.98 -6.95 22.73
N GLU A 349 -19.36 -7.37 23.84
CA GLU A 349 -17.95 -7.75 23.87
C GLU A 349 -17.71 -9.02 23.05
N LYS A 350 -18.50 -10.09 23.28
CA LYS A 350 -18.44 -11.32 22.50
C LYS A 350 -18.62 -11.06 21.00
N LYS A 351 -19.64 -10.27 20.62
CA LYS A 351 -19.90 -9.84 19.25
C LYS A 351 -18.72 -9.09 18.63
N THR A 352 -18.04 -8.25 19.41
CA THR A 352 -16.83 -7.55 18.96
C THR A 352 -15.64 -8.50 18.78
N LYS A 353 -15.45 -9.48 19.67
CA LYS A 353 -14.39 -10.50 19.52
C LYS A 353 -14.61 -11.35 18.27
N ILE A 354 -15.84 -11.83 18.04
CA ILE A 354 -16.20 -12.63 16.87
C ILE A 354 -16.00 -11.84 15.57
N SER A 355 -16.54 -10.62 15.48
CA SER A 355 -16.32 -9.78 14.29
C SER A 355 -14.85 -9.44 14.05
N THR A 356 -14.08 -9.21 15.13
CA THR A 356 -12.64 -8.98 15.01
C THR A 356 -11.92 -10.22 14.46
N PHE A 357 -12.28 -11.42 14.94
CA PHE A 357 -11.71 -12.66 14.46
C PHE A 357 -12.05 -12.92 12.98
N ILE A 358 -13.33 -12.82 12.58
CA ILE A 358 -13.76 -12.98 11.18
C ILE A 358 -13.02 -12.00 10.27
N PHE A 359 -12.93 -10.73 10.70
CA PHE A 359 -12.22 -9.70 9.97
C PHE A 359 -10.73 -10.01 9.81
N ILE A 360 -10.02 -10.36 10.88
CA ILE A 360 -8.58 -10.67 10.81
C ILE A 360 -8.34 -11.94 9.98
N PHE A 361 -9.18 -12.96 10.15
CA PHE A 361 -9.09 -14.19 9.37
C PHE A 361 -9.20 -13.87 7.88
N SER A 362 -10.26 -13.14 7.47
CA SER A 362 -10.47 -12.75 6.07
C SER A 362 -9.35 -11.84 5.54
N LEU A 363 -8.86 -10.90 6.35
CA LEU A 363 -7.76 -10.00 5.98
C LEU A 363 -6.47 -10.79 5.72
N VAL A 364 -6.06 -11.63 6.66
CA VAL A 364 -4.83 -12.45 6.55
C VAL A 364 -4.97 -13.44 5.40
N PHE A 365 -6.12 -14.11 5.27
CA PHE A 365 -6.39 -15.03 4.18
C PHE A 365 -6.30 -14.33 2.82
N SER A 366 -6.94 -13.18 2.66
CA SER A 366 -6.90 -12.39 1.42
C SER A 366 -5.47 -11.97 1.06
N ILE A 367 -4.69 -11.51 2.06
CA ILE A 367 -3.29 -11.14 1.86
C ILE A 367 -2.49 -12.35 1.40
N VAL A 368 -2.61 -13.49 2.09
CA VAL A 368 -1.85 -14.69 1.76
C VAL A 368 -2.19 -15.17 0.35
N VAL A 369 -3.46 -15.22 -0.03
CA VAL A 369 -3.85 -15.64 -1.37
C VAL A 369 -3.31 -14.68 -2.43
N ILE A 370 -3.56 -13.37 -2.30
CA ILE A 370 -3.16 -12.41 -3.33
C ILE A 370 -1.64 -12.33 -3.43
N SER A 371 -0.95 -12.15 -2.30
CA SER A 371 0.49 -11.90 -2.28
C SER A 371 1.35 -13.16 -2.43
N ARG A 372 0.95 -14.30 -1.84
CA ARG A 372 1.74 -15.54 -1.89
C ARG A 372 1.27 -16.48 -2.96
N TRP A 373 -0.03 -16.68 -3.13
CA TRP A 373 -0.52 -17.72 -4.06
C TRP A 373 -0.56 -17.19 -5.49
N ILE A 374 -1.10 -16.00 -5.69
CA ILE A 374 -1.24 -15.42 -7.03
C ILE A 374 0.05 -14.71 -7.44
N TRP A 375 0.49 -13.74 -6.64
CA TRP A 375 1.64 -12.90 -6.99
C TRP A 375 3.00 -13.61 -6.79
N GLY A 376 3.11 -14.46 -5.78
CA GLY A 376 4.36 -15.15 -5.42
C GLY A 376 4.99 -15.96 -6.56
N PRO A 377 4.26 -16.91 -7.20
CA PRO A 377 4.78 -17.67 -8.33
C PRO A 377 5.14 -16.77 -9.51
N TYR A 378 4.32 -15.76 -9.79
CA TYR A 378 4.59 -14.79 -10.86
C TYR A 378 5.92 -14.05 -10.62
N ALA A 379 6.08 -13.48 -9.42
CA ALA A 379 7.30 -12.77 -9.05
C ALA A 379 8.54 -13.69 -9.10
N TRP A 380 8.41 -14.96 -8.72
CA TRP A 380 9.50 -15.93 -8.79
C TRP A 380 9.89 -16.30 -10.22
N ILE A 381 8.92 -16.52 -11.10
CA ILE A 381 9.17 -16.83 -12.52
C ILE A 381 9.85 -15.63 -13.17
N SER A 382 9.28 -14.43 -13.04
CA SER A 382 9.87 -13.20 -13.61
C SER A 382 11.25 -12.90 -13.06
N TYR A 383 11.48 -13.12 -11.76
CA TYR A 383 12.80 -12.95 -11.16
C TYR A 383 13.81 -13.96 -11.71
N SER A 384 13.41 -15.22 -11.86
CA SER A 384 14.28 -16.30 -12.34
C SER A 384 14.69 -16.12 -13.81
N GLU A 385 13.79 -15.53 -14.62
CA GLU A 385 14.10 -15.06 -15.98
C GLU A 385 15.06 -13.87 -15.96
N TYR A 386 14.81 -12.88 -15.09
CA TYR A 386 15.65 -11.68 -14.97
C TYR A 386 17.12 -12.02 -14.67
N ILE A 387 17.38 -13.00 -13.80
CA ILE A 387 18.74 -13.45 -13.46
C ILE A 387 19.29 -14.53 -14.41
N GLY A 388 18.57 -14.92 -15.45
CA GLY A 388 19.00 -15.92 -16.42
C GLY A 388 19.09 -17.36 -15.89
N ARG A 389 18.47 -17.68 -14.74
CA ARG A 389 18.41 -19.06 -14.22
C ARG A 389 17.53 -19.96 -15.08
N ILE A 390 16.50 -19.38 -15.70
CA ILE A 390 15.61 -20.07 -16.62
C ILE A 390 16.00 -19.63 -18.04
N ARG A 391 16.65 -20.53 -18.80
CA ARG A 391 17.19 -20.23 -20.14
C ARG A 391 16.16 -20.24 -21.27
N SER A 392 14.95 -20.75 -21.04
CA SER A 392 13.91 -20.87 -22.05
C SER A 392 12.73 -19.94 -21.73
N LYS A 393 12.35 -19.08 -22.69
CA LYS A 393 11.11 -18.28 -22.64
C LYS A 393 9.85 -19.15 -22.57
N SER A 394 9.93 -20.45 -22.84
CA SER A 394 8.75 -21.33 -22.78
C SER A 394 8.28 -21.59 -21.34
N TYR A 395 9.14 -21.43 -20.33
CA TYR A 395 8.74 -21.58 -18.93
C TYR A 395 7.90 -20.39 -18.41
N ALA A 396 8.07 -19.21 -19.01
CA ALA A 396 7.26 -18.01 -18.73
C ALA A 396 5.80 -18.20 -19.16
N THR A 397 5.60 -18.91 -20.26
CA THR A 397 4.31 -19.17 -20.89
C THR A 397 3.70 -20.51 -20.47
N ASP A 398 4.47 -21.38 -19.83
CA ASP A 398 3.99 -22.66 -19.33
C ASP A 398 3.20 -22.48 -18.03
N LEU A 399 1.87 -22.42 -18.19
CA LEU A 399 0.91 -22.35 -17.09
C LEU A 399 1.13 -23.48 -16.06
N ASP A 400 1.69 -24.61 -16.46
CA ASP A 400 1.86 -25.77 -15.59
C ASP A 400 2.86 -25.51 -14.47
N TRP A 401 3.94 -24.77 -14.77
CA TRP A 401 4.94 -24.37 -13.78
C TRP A 401 4.39 -23.37 -12.78
N TYR A 402 3.64 -22.37 -13.28
CA TYR A 402 2.97 -21.40 -12.42
C TYR A 402 2.02 -22.10 -11.44
N PHE A 403 1.17 -23.00 -11.94
CA PHE A 403 0.21 -23.73 -11.10
C PHE A 403 0.90 -24.70 -10.12
N GLY A 404 1.97 -25.37 -10.53
CA GLY A 404 2.75 -26.24 -9.64
C GLY A 404 3.37 -25.48 -8.47
N LEU A 405 3.99 -24.33 -8.75
CA LEU A 405 4.54 -23.44 -7.72
C LEU A 405 3.45 -22.86 -6.82
N MET A 406 2.35 -22.40 -7.40
CA MET A 406 1.20 -21.89 -6.66
C MET A 406 0.68 -22.92 -5.67
N MET A 407 0.47 -24.16 -6.12
CA MET A 407 -0.04 -25.24 -5.27
C MET A 407 0.90 -25.55 -4.10
N LEU A 408 2.21 -25.58 -4.36
CA LEU A 408 3.22 -25.81 -3.33
C LEU A 408 3.26 -24.68 -2.30
N ILE A 409 3.15 -23.42 -2.74
CA ILE A 409 3.09 -22.27 -1.84
C ILE A 409 1.77 -22.27 -1.04
N ALA A 410 0.66 -22.65 -1.66
CA ALA A 410 -0.64 -22.77 -1.00
C ALA A 410 -0.61 -23.83 0.11
N LEU A 411 -0.03 -24.99 -0.17
CA LEU A 411 0.20 -26.07 0.80
C LEU A 411 1.00 -25.61 2.03
N LYS A 412 2.14 -24.96 1.81
CA LYS A 412 2.94 -24.41 2.92
C LYS A 412 2.20 -23.33 3.69
N SER A 413 1.43 -22.50 2.97
CA SER A 413 0.65 -21.44 3.59
C SER A 413 -0.50 -21.97 4.44
N PHE A 414 -1.02 -23.16 4.15
CA PHE A 414 -2.09 -23.77 4.95
C PHE A 414 -1.67 -23.96 6.42
N LEU A 415 -0.45 -24.43 6.66
CA LEU A 415 0.10 -24.57 8.01
C LEU A 415 0.43 -23.21 8.65
N ALA A 416 0.90 -22.25 7.86
CA ALA A 416 1.29 -20.93 8.36
C ALA A 416 0.10 -20.02 8.68
N LEU A 417 -1.04 -20.21 8.00
CA LEU A 417 -2.19 -19.30 8.08
C LEU A 417 -2.84 -19.23 9.47
N PRO A 418 -3.10 -20.35 10.18
CA PRO A 418 -3.58 -20.30 11.55
C PRO A 418 -2.64 -19.51 12.47
N VAL A 419 -1.33 -19.65 12.27
CA VAL A 419 -0.33 -18.94 13.06
C VAL A 419 -0.37 -17.44 12.77
N TYR A 420 -0.48 -17.04 11.51
CA TYR A 420 -0.63 -15.62 11.13
C TYR A 420 -1.91 -15.00 11.69
N VAL A 421 -3.04 -15.71 11.60
CA VAL A 421 -4.32 -15.25 12.15
C VAL A 421 -4.24 -15.12 13.66
N PHE A 422 -3.73 -16.14 14.34
CA PHE A 422 -3.59 -16.16 15.80
C PHE A 422 -2.71 -15.02 16.29
N LEU A 423 -1.50 -14.87 15.73
CA LEU A 423 -0.57 -13.80 16.11
C LEU A 423 -1.18 -12.41 15.86
N THR A 424 -1.78 -12.19 14.68
CA THR A 424 -2.40 -10.90 14.36
C THR A 424 -3.57 -10.59 15.29
N TRP A 425 -4.40 -11.58 15.62
CA TRP A 425 -5.52 -11.44 16.54
C TRP A 425 -5.07 -11.18 17.97
N ALA A 426 -4.06 -11.89 18.46
CA ALA A 426 -3.48 -11.72 19.79
C ALA A 426 -2.77 -10.38 19.96
N LEU A 427 -2.11 -9.86 18.92
CA LEU A 427 -1.42 -8.57 18.95
C LEU A 427 -2.39 -7.38 18.91
N LEU A 428 -3.57 -7.53 18.29
CA LEU A 428 -4.45 -6.41 18.02
C LEU A 428 -4.89 -5.61 19.27
N PRO A 429 -5.21 -6.21 20.44
CA PRO A 429 -5.50 -5.47 21.66
C PRO A 429 -4.35 -4.56 22.12
N ALA A 430 -3.12 -5.10 22.15
CA ALA A 430 -1.93 -4.33 22.53
C ALA A 430 -1.68 -3.19 21.54
N LEU A 431 -1.83 -3.46 20.23
CA LEU A 431 -1.72 -2.42 19.20
C LEU A 431 -2.79 -1.34 19.34
N LYS A 432 -4.04 -1.71 19.64
CA LYS A 432 -5.14 -0.76 19.90
C LYS A 432 -4.81 0.16 21.07
N PHE A 433 -4.25 -0.40 22.15
CA PHE A 433 -3.81 0.37 23.31
C PHE A 433 -2.69 1.35 22.92
N ALA A 434 -1.63 0.86 22.26
CA ALA A 434 -0.51 1.69 21.83
C ALA A 434 -0.95 2.82 20.90
N LYS A 435 -1.81 2.52 19.92
CA LYS A 435 -2.36 3.51 18.99
C LYS A 435 -3.15 4.60 19.71
N LYS A 436 -4.05 4.21 20.63
CA LYS A 436 -4.87 5.16 21.39
C LYS A 436 -3.99 6.07 22.25
N ARG A 437 -2.98 5.51 22.93
CA ARG A 437 -2.12 6.24 23.87
C ARG A 437 -1.12 7.16 23.18
N TYR A 438 -0.49 6.71 22.09
CA TYR A 438 0.68 7.41 21.53
C TYR A 438 0.44 8.08 20.18
N LEU A 439 -0.54 7.62 19.39
CA LEU A 439 -0.79 8.17 18.05
C LEU A 439 -2.03 9.06 18.02
N ASP A 440 -3.15 8.60 18.58
CA ASP A 440 -4.42 9.34 18.50
C ASP A 440 -4.48 10.53 19.49
N GLN A 441 -3.89 10.44 20.68
CA GLN A 441 -3.82 11.55 21.64
C GLN A 441 -2.96 12.73 21.14
N ASN A 442 -1.89 12.45 20.38
CA ASN A 442 -1.04 13.48 19.79
C ASN A 442 -1.69 14.27 18.65
N ILE A 443 -2.77 13.73 18.05
CA ILE A 443 -3.57 14.47 17.07
C ILE A 443 -4.49 15.45 17.79
N TRP A 444 -5.10 15.03 18.91
CA TRP A 444 -5.98 15.86 19.72
C TRP A 444 -5.29 17.00 20.47
N LEU A 445 -3.99 16.86 20.79
CA LEU A 445 -3.22 17.97 21.39
C LEU A 445 -2.70 18.98 20.36
N LYS A 446 -2.86 18.70 19.05
CA LYS A 446 -2.38 19.54 17.94
C LYS A 446 -3.46 20.40 17.30
N TYR A 447 -4.72 20.17 17.66
CA TYR A 447 -5.92 20.90 17.23
C TYR A 447 -6.68 21.30 18.48
#